data_AF-A0A149PE91-F1
#
_entry.id   AF-A0A149PE91-F1
#
_cell.length_a   1.000
_cell.length_b   1.000
_cell.length_c   1.000
_cell.angle_alpha   90.00
_cell.angle_beta   90.00
_cell.angle_gamma   90.00
#
_symmetry.space_group_name_H-M   'P 1'
#
loop_
_entity.id
_entity.type
_entity.pdbx_description
1 polymer ?
#
loop_
_entity_poly.entity_id
_entity_poly.type
_entity_poly.pdbx_seq_one_letter_code
_entity_poly.pdbx_strand_id
1 'polypeptide(L)' 'MLASTDLVGMLPARLVRGSDALRMVEPPVEVPGYEMAMLWHERVHRDPAHQWLREFIAASV' A
#
# COMPACT_ATOMS: atom_id res chain seq x y z
N MET A 1 11.19 -1.58 15.96
CA MET A 1 11.71 -0.21 16.14
C MET A 1 10.62 0.72 16.65
N LEU A 2 9.62 1.13 15.85
CA LEU A 2 8.59 2.07 16.34
C LEU A 2 7.86 1.59 17.61
N ALA A 3 7.46 0.32 17.67
CA ALA A 3 6.76 -0.24 18.84
C ALA A 3 7.61 -0.31 20.14
N SER A 4 8.92 -0.08 20.05
CA SER A 4 9.86 -0.27 21.16
C SER A 4 10.70 0.99 21.46
N THR A 5 10.27 2.14 20.94
CA THR A 5 10.97 3.44 21.06
C THR A 5 9.97 4.58 21.10
N ASP A 6 10.37 5.76 21.58
CA ASP A 6 9.54 6.98 21.58
C ASP A 6 9.50 7.71 20.22
N LEU A 7 9.56 6.96 19.12
CA LEU A 7 9.58 7.52 17.77
C LEU A 7 8.18 7.48 17.13
N VAL A 8 7.92 8.48 16.29
CA VAL A 8 6.73 8.53 15.41
C VAL A 8 7.18 8.42 13.95
N GLY A 9 6.32 7.85 13.10
CA GLY A 9 6.60 7.67 11.68
C GLY A 9 5.38 7.98 10.82
N MET A 10 5.61 8.58 9.66
CA MET A 10 4.60 8.77 8.62
C MET A 10 4.65 7.57 7.67
N LEU A 11 3.52 6.85 7.58
CA LEU A 11 3.42 5.60 6.83
C LEU A 11 2.06 5.54 6.13
N PRO A 12 1.94 4.86 4.98
CA PRO A 12 0.64 4.52 4.41
C PRO A 12 -0.20 3.71 5.40
N ALA A 13 -1.43 4.16 5.66
CA ALA A 13 -2.33 3.55 6.66
C ALA A 13 -2.54 2.03 6.44
N ARG A 14 -2.48 1.57 5.19
CA ARG A 14 -2.63 0.15 4.85
C ARG A 14 -1.55 -0.77 5.45
N LEU A 15 -0.37 -0.24 5.77
CA LEU A 15 0.74 -1.04 6.34
C LEU A 15 0.56 -1.32 7.83
N VAL A 16 -0.23 -0.50 8.51
CA VAL A 16 -0.44 -0.57 9.96
C VAL A 16 -1.87 -0.94 10.34
N ARG A 17 -2.75 -1.11 9.34
CA ARG A 17 -4.14 -1.54 9.54
C ARG A 17 -4.17 -2.91 10.23
N GLY A 18 -4.84 -2.99 11.38
CA GLY A 18 -4.94 -4.22 12.17
C GLY A 18 -3.74 -4.53 13.07
N SER A 19 -2.80 -3.59 13.22
CA SER A 19 -1.72 -3.72 14.19
C SER A 19 -2.20 -3.33 15.59
N ASP A 20 -2.05 -4.24 16.55
CA ASP A 20 -2.29 -3.94 17.97
C ASP A 20 -1.08 -3.27 18.65
N ALA A 21 0.07 -3.24 17.97
CA ALA A 21 1.33 -2.74 18.53
C ALA A 21 1.57 -1.25 18.28
N LEU A 22 0.78 -0.60 17.41
CA LEU A 22 0.98 0.79 17.01
C LEU A 22 -0.34 1.55 17.07
N ARG A 23 -0.28 2.79 17.57
CA ARG A 23 -1.41 3.72 17.55
C ARG A 23 -1.36 4.57 16.29
N MET A 24 -2.43 4.56 15.49
CA MET A 24 -2.62 5.54 14.42
C MET A 24 -3.20 6.84 14.99
N VAL A 25 -2.75 7.97 14.45
CA VAL A 25 -3.27 9.31 14.77
C VAL A 25 -3.45 10.08 13.48
N GLU A 26 -4.34 11.07 13.49
CA GLU A 26 -4.48 12.00 12.36
C GLU A 26 -3.16 12.78 12.15
N PRO A 27 -2.70 12.96 10.90
CA PRO A 27 -1.51 13.73 10.64
C PRO A 27 -1.74 15.21 11.02
N PRO A 28 -0.71 15.92 11.52
CA PRO A 28 -0.82 17.31 11.93
C PRO A 28 -0.88 18.29 10.74
N VAL A 29 -0.77 17.78 9.53
CA VAL A 29 -0.78 18.53 8.26
C VAL A 29 -1.65 17.78 7.27
N GLU A 30 -2.20 18.50 6.31
CA GLU A 30 -2.88 17.88 5.18
C GLU A 30 -1.87 17.07 4.36
N VAL A 31 -2.18 15.78 4.16
CA VAL A 31 -1.34 14.87 3.37
C VAL A 31 -2.15 14.48 2.14
N PRO A 32 -1.77 14.95 0.94
CA PRO A 32 -2.37 14.50 -0.30
C PRO A 32 -2.26 12.98 -0.42
N GLY A 33 -3.32 12.35 -0.92
CA GLY A 33 -3.28 10.93 -1.25
C GLY A 33 -2.27 10.63 -2.36
N TYR A 34 -2.06 9.33 -2.60
CA TYR A 34 -1.22 8.86 -3.70
C TYR A 34 -1.95 7.80 -4.51
N GLU A 35 -1.60 7.70 -5.79
CA GLU A 35 -2.14 6.68 -6.68
C GLU A 35 -1.22 5.45 -6.68
N MET A 36 -1.83 4.26 -6.70
CA MET A 36 -1.13 3.01 -6.94
C MET A 36 -1.35 2.57 -8.37
N ALA A 37 -0.26 2.42 -9.12
CA ALA A 37 -0.28 1.91 -10.47
C ALA A 37 0.40 0.54 -10.54
N MET A 38 -0.15 -0.33 -11.39
CA MET A 38 0.55 -1.53 -11.85
C MET A 38 1.21 -1.21 -13.20
N LEU A 39 2.49 -1.52 -13.33
CA LEU A 39 3.27 -1.28 -14.54
C LEU A 39 3.78 -2.62 -15.07
N TRP A 40 3.72 -2.79 -16.39
CA TRP A 40 4.23 -3.97 -17.07
C TRP A 40 4.73 -3.59 -18.46
N HIS A 41 5.55 -4.47 -19.03
CA HIS A 41 6.08 -4.28 -20.37
C HIS A 41 5.05 -4.68 -21.45
N GLU A 42 5.03 -3.99 -22.59
CA GLU A 42 4.10 -4.28 -23.70
C GLU A 42 4.12 -5.76 -24.14
N ARG A 43 5.30 -6.38 -24.14
CA ARG A 43 5.53 -7.81 -24.44
C ARG A 43 4.62 -8.78 -23.67
N VAL A 44 4.20 -8.42 -22.45
CA VAL A 44 3.34 -9.27 -21.60
C VAL A 44 1.92 -8.70 -21.49
N HIS A 45 1.59 -7.66 -22.26
CA HIS A 45 0.27 -7.04 -22.18
C HIS A 45 -0.87 -8.01 -22.53
N ARG A 46 -0.64 -8.85 -23.56
CA ARG A 46 -1.59 -9.86 -24.07
C ARG A 46 -1.36 -11.28 -23.51
N ASP A 47 -0.41 -11.45 -22.59
CA ASP A 47 -0.18 -12.76 -21.97
C ASP A 47 -1.36 -13.11 -21.02
N PRO A 48 -2.06 -14.24 -21.21
CA PRO A 48 -3.24 -14.58 -20.41
C PRO A 48 -2.95 -14.76 -18.92
N ALA A 49 -1.79 -15.31 -18.56
CA ALA A 49 -1.41 -15.49 -17.16
C ALA A 49 -1.14 -14.13 -16.50
N HIS A 50 -0.50 -13.22 -17.23
CA HIS A 50 -0.28 -11.85 -16.76
C HIS A 50 -1.59 -11.05 -16.67
N GLN A 51 -2.53 -11.22 -17.60
CA GLN A 51 -3.86 -10.62 -17.52
C GLN A 51 -4.60 -11.07 -16.27
N TRP A 52 -4.68 -12.39 -16.06
CA TRP A 52 -5.28 -12.97 -14.86
C TRP A 52 -4.65 -12.42 -13.58
N LEU A 53 -3.32 -12.35 -13.50
CA LEU A 53 -2.64 -11.84 -12.30
C LEU A 53 -2.97 -10.37 -12.03
N ARG A 54 -3.02 -9.52 -13.07
CA ARG A 54 -3.39 -8.11 -12.92
C ARG A 54 -4.82 -7.96 -12.41
N GLU A 55 -5.75 -8.73 -12.96
CA GLU A 55 -7.15 -8.73 -12.53
C GLU A 55 -7.30 -9.23 -11.09
N PHE A 56 -6.59 -10.30 -10.74
CA PHE A 56 -6.58 -10.85 -9.39
C PHE A 56 -6.06 -9.83 -8.36
N ILE A 57 -4.94 -9.16 -8.66
CA ILE A 57 -4.39 -8.12 -7.79
C ILE A 57 -5.36 -6.95 -7.68
N ALA A 58 -5.94 -6.49 -8.79
CA ALA A 58 -6.89 -5.37 -8.80
C ALA A 58 -8.14 -5.66 -7.96
N ALA A 59 -8.60 -6.92 -7.93
CA ALA A 59 -9.73 -7.35 -7.10
C ALA A 59 -9.39 -7.55 -5.61
N SER A 60 -8.10 -7.57 -5.25
CA SER A 60 -7.62 -7.84 -3.89
C SER A 60 -7.27 -6.58 -3.09
N VAL A 61 -7.50 -5.39 -3.65
CA VAL A 61 -7.17 -4.09 -3.01
C VAL A 61 -8.37 -3.51 -2.29
#